data_AF-A0A8T7AMK0-F1
#
_entry.id   AF-A0A8T7AMK0-F1
#
_cell.length_a   1.000
_cell.length_b   1.000
_cell.length_c   1.000
_cell.angle_alpha   90.00
_cell.angle_beta   90.00
_cell.angle_gamma   90.00
#
_symmetry.space_group_name_H-M   'P 1'
#
loop_
_entity.id
_entity.type
_entity.pdbx_description
1 polymer ?
#
loop_
_entity_poly.entity_id
_entity_poly.type
_entity_poly.pdbx_seq_one_letter_code
_entity_poly.pdbx_strand_id
1 'polypeptide(L)'
;MTSSDKLPDKIAAIKKRGYVVWAEGRRPTHFIARFDEDRIPVVGVRHVRVWGIQVDDERALPGHERTSIPDEEIWEINLRANDGSHYEVSSDLVEPAPD
;
A
#
# COMPACT_ATOMS: atom_id res chain seq x y z
N MET A 1 -16.73 -14.68 -11.64
CA MET A 1 -16.57 -14.49 -10.18
C MET A 1 -16.63 -13.00 -9.93
N THR A 2 -17.63 -12.56 -9.19
CA THR A 2 -17.96 -11.14 -8.98
C THR A 2 -16.90 -10.49 -8.10
N SER A 3 -15.90 -9.82 -8.70
CA SER A 3 -15.17 -8.77 -8.00
C SER A 3 -16.20 -7.74 -7.58
N SER A 4 -16.55 -7.75 -6.30
CA SER A 4 -17.39 -6.69 -5.76
C SER A 4 -16.53 -5.43 -5.81
N ASP A 5 -16.80 -4.59 -6.81
CA ASP A 5 -16.32 -3.21 -7.00
C ASP A 5 -16.75 -2.28 -5.84
N LYS A 6 -17.00 -2.83 -4.65
CA LYS A 6 -17.22 -2.06 -3.44
C LYS A 6 -15.86 -1.60 -2.96
N LEU A 7 -15.66 -0.29 -3.08
CA LEU A 7 -14.63 0.43 -2.35
C LEU A 7 -14.65 -0.07 -0.89
N PRO A 8 -13.57 -0.69 -0.39
CA PRO A 8 -13.55 -1.19 0.97
C PRO A 8 -13.81 -0.05 1.96
N ASP A 9 -14.52 -0.32 3.06
CA ASP A 9 -14.94 0.71 4.02
C ASP A 9 -13.75 1.56 4.53
N LYS A 10 -12.59 0.91 4.73
CA LYS A 10 -11.33 1.58 5.08
C LYS A 10 -10.92 2.63 4.04
N ILE A 11 -10.97 2.27 2.75
CA ILE A 11 -10.59 3.16 1.66
C ILE A 11 -11.61 4.29 1.49
N ALA A 12 -12.89 3.99 1.68
CA ALA A 12 -13.94 5.00 1.70
C ALA A 12 -13.72 6.03 2.82
N ALA A 13 -13.34 5.56 4.02
CA ALA A 13 -13.02 6.42 5.15
C ALA A 13 -11.78 7.28 4.87
N ILE A 14 -10.71 6.71 4.30
CA ILE A 14 -9.51 7.46 3.89
C ILE A 14 -9.86 8.56 2.90
N LYS A 15 -10.62 8.25 1.85
CA LYS A 15 -11.07 9.24 0.85
C LYS A 15 -11.92 10.34 1.47
N LYS A 16 -12.80 9.99 2.41
CA LYS A 16 -13.68 10.95 3.08
C LYS A 16 -12.90 11.89 4.01
N ARG A 17 -11.91 11.36 4.74
CA ARG A 17 -11.12 12.15 5.70
C ARG A 17 -10.07 13.03 5.00
N GLY A 18 -9.45 12.54 3.93
CA GLY A 18 -8.34 13.23 3.25
C GLY A 18 -7.02 13.20 4.02
N TYR A 19 -6.98 12.58 5.19
CA TYR A 19 -5.81 12.41 6.03
C TYR A 19 -5.73 10.99 6.57
N VAL A 20 -4.51 10.51 6.78
CA VAL A 20 -4.20 9.20 7.37
C VAL A 20 -3.14 9.30 8.44
N VAL A 21 -3.04 8.24 9.24
CA VAL A 21 -1.95 7.97 10.16
C VAL A 21 -1.32 6.62 9.82
N TRP A 22 -0.08 6.40 10.26
CA TRP A 22 0.54 5.08 10.14
C TRP A 22 -0.17 4.07 11.03
N ALA A 23 -0.52 2.93 10.45
CA ALA A 23 -1.10 1.81 11.20
C ALA A 23 -0.11 1.33 12.28
N GLU A 24 -0.64 0.96 13.44
CA GLU A 24 0.16 0.47 14.55
C GLU A 24 0.96 -0.80 14.15
N GLY A 25 2.24 -0.87 14.51
CA GLY A 25 3.12 -2.01 14.18
C GLY A 25 3.50 -2.14 12.69
N ARG A 26 3.02 -1.25 11.81
CA ARG A 26 3.37 -1.18 10.38
C ARG A 26 4.14 0.08 9.99
N ARG A 27 4.54 0.84 10.99
CA ARG A 27 5.31 2.09 10.91
C ARG A 27 6.70 1.88 10.28
N PRO A 28 6.99 2.45 9.09
CA PRO A 28 8.30 2.34 8.46
C PRO A 28 9.33 3.30 9.10
N THR A 29 10.27 2.76 9.87
CA THR A 29 11.20 3.49 10.76
C THR A 29 12.04 4.59 10.10
N HIS A 30 12.57 4.38 8.89
CA HIS A 30 13.38 5.40 8.19
C HIS A 30 12.58 6.41 7.38
N PHE A 31 11.26 6.20 7.29
CA PHE A 31 10.39 6.90 6.35
C PHE A 31 9.42 7.85 7.06
N ILE A 32 9.02 7.53 8.30
CA ILE A 32 8.06 8.29 9.10
C ILE A 32 8.48 9.74 9.32
N ALA A 33 9.77 10.01 9.54
CA ALA A 33 10.27 11.36 9.86
C ALA A 33 10.00 12.41 8.76
N ARG A 34 9.63 11.97 7.53
CA ARG A 34 9.26 12.86 6.42
C ARG A 34 7.81 13.32 6.48
N PHE A 35 6.99 12.71 7.32
CA PHE A 35 5.56 12.95 7.40
C PHE A 35 5.19 13.56 8.75
N ASP A 36 4.02 14.18 8.79
CA ASP A 36 3.38 14.60 10.03
C ASP A 36 3.01 13.35 10.87
N GLU A 37 3.16 13.44 12.19
CA GLU A 37 2.93 12.30 13.10
C GLU A 37 1.43 11.98 13.25
N ASP A 38 0.59 13.01 13.16
CA ASP A 38 -0.83 12.93 13.50
C ASP A 38 -1.76 13.00 12.28
N ARG A 39 -1.34 13.71 11.21
CA ARG A 39 -2.20 13.95 10.03
C ARG A 39 -1.39 13.99 8.74
N ILE A 40 -1.24 12.84 8.10
CA ILE A 40 -0.58 12.73 6.80
C ILE A 40 -1.59 13.02 5.68
N PRO A 41 -1.37 14.04 4.84
CA PRO A 41 -2.30 14.37 3.75
C PRO A 41 -2.33 13.29 2.66
N VAL A 42 -3.54 12.92 2.24
CA VAL A 42 -3.77 12.02 1.11
C VAL A 42 -4.04 12.84 -0.14
N VAL A 43 -3.22 12.65 -1.18
CA VAL A 43 -3.39 13.33 -2.47
C VAL A 43 -4.08 12.46 -3.51
N GLY A 44 -4.10 11.15 -3.31
CA GLY A 44 -4.72 10.22 -4.25
C GLY A 44 -4.91 8.83 -3.67
N VAL A 45 -5.84 8.08 -4.26
CA VAL A 45 -6.12 6.68 -3.93
C VAL A 45 -6.43 5.94 -5.22
N ARG A 46 -5.72 4.85 -5.50
CA ARG A 46 -5.92 4.04 -6.70
C ARG A 46 -5.93 2.54 -6.38
N HIS A 47 -6.66 1.78 -7.18
CA HIS A 47 -6.64 0.32 -7.13
C HIS A 47 -5.58 -0.19 -8.12
N VAL A 48 -4.70 -1.06 -7.66
CA VAL A 48 -3.57 -1.59 -8.43
C VAL A 48 -3.59 -3.10 -8.37
N ARG A 49 -3.46 -3.73 -9.54
CA ARG A 49 -3.19 -5.16 -9.64
C ARG A 49 -1.70 -5.35 -9.91
N VAL A 50 -1.03 -6.00 -8.98
CA VAL A 50 0.38 -6.39 -9.10
C VAL A 50 0.43 -7.78 -9.71
N TRP A 51 1.12 -7.91 -10.84
CA TRP A 51 1.27 -9.19 -11.53
C TRP A 51 2.37 -10.01 -10.86
N GLY A 52 2.05 -11.26 -10.55
CA GLY A 52 2.99 -12.24 -10.06
C GLY A 52 4.10 -12.51 -11.07
N ILE A 53 5.31 -12.75 -10.59
CA ILE A 53 6.46 -13.12 -11.41
C ILE A 53 6.75 -14.60 -11.19
N GLN A 54 6.89 -15.34 -12.30
CA GLN A 54 7.48 -16.67 -12.31
C GLN A 54 8.89 -16.56 -12.88
N VAL A 55 9.89 -16.79 -12.04
CA VAL A 55 11.29 -16.83 -12.49
C VAL A 55 11.62 -18.28 -12.82
N ASP A 56 12.09 -18.52 -14.04
CA ASP A 56 12.80 -19.75 -14.37
C ASP A 56 14.25 -19.55 -13.92
N ASP A 57 14.65 -20.18 -12.83
CA ASP A 57 16.06 -20.19 -12.44
C ASP A 57 16.80 -21.08 -13.45
N GLU A 58 17.27 -20.48 -14.55
CA GLU A 58 17.98 -21.15 -15.65
C GLU A 58 19.27 -21.88 -15.20
N ARG A 59 19.63 -21.80 -13.92
CA ARG A 59 20.66 -22.59 -13.22
C ARG A 59 20.07 -23.62 -12.25
N ALA A 60 18.95 -24.24 -12.58
CA ALA A 60 18.33 -25.25 -11.73
C ALA A 60 19.27 -26.44 -11.45
N LEU A 61 19.74 -26.53 -10.20
CA LEU A 61 20.14 -27.82 -9.63
C LEU A 61 18.89 -28.72 -9.63
N PRO A 62 18.99 -30.00 -10.01
CA PRO A 62 17.83 -30.90 -10.00
C PRO A 62 17.20 -30.96 -8.60
N GLY A 63 15.93 -30.54 -8.50
CA GLY A 63 15.14 -30.60 -7.26
C GLY A 63 14.76 -29.25 -6.63
N HIS A 64 15.06 -28.10 -7.23
CA HIS A 64 14.61 -26.81 -6.70
C HIS A 64 13.20 -26.43 -7.20
N GLU A 65 12.29 -26.11 -6.27
CA GLU A 65 10.94 -25.64 -6.58
C GLU A 65 10.98 -24.25 -7.21
N ARG A 66 10.15 -24.02 -8.23
CA ARG A 66 10.04 -22.71 -8.91
C ARG A 66 9.55 -21.66 -7.91
N THR A 67 10.26 -20.55 -7.79
CA THR A 67 9.75 -19.41 -7.02
C THR A 67 8.64 -18.74 -7.81
N SER A 68 7.40 -18.88 -7.32
CA SER A 68 6.22 -18.22 -7.88
C SER A 68 5.74 -17.16 -6.90
N ILE A 69 5.73 -15.90 -7.33
CA ILE A 69 5.07 -14.82 -6.62
C ILE A 69 3.64 -14.73 -7.19
N PRO A 70 2.57 -14.77 -6.38
CA PRO A 70 1.20 -14.69 -6.87
C PRO A 70 0.83 -13.27 -7.32
N ASP A 71 -0.21 -13.17 -8.15
CA ASP A 71 -0.89 -11.88 -8.40
C ASP A 71 -1.50 -11.36 -7.09
N GLU A 72 -1.47 -10.03 -6.90
CA GLU A 72 -2.07 -9.36 -5.75
C GLU A 72 -2.90 -8.14 -6.18
N GLU A 73 -4.06 -7.95 -5.56
CA GLU A 73 -4.88 -6.75 -5.73
C GLU A 73 -4.72 -5.87 -4.48
N ILE A 74 -4.14 -4.68 -4.65
CA ILE A 74 -3.86 -3.75 -3.56
C ILE A 74 -4.51 -2.38 -3.81
N TRP A 75 -4.85 -1.70 -2.72
CA TRP A 75 -5.19 -0.28 -2.76
C TRP A 75 -3.95 0.54 -2.41
N GLU A 76 -3.57 1.43 -3.30
CA GLU A 76 -2.43 2.31 -3.11
C GLU A 76 -2.90 3.72 -2.73
N ILE A 77 -2.28 4.27 -1.69
CA ILE A 77 -2.56 5.59 -1.15
C ILE A 77 -1.36 6.48 -1.46
N ASN A 78 -1.61 7.60 -2.14
CA ASN A 78 -0.60 8.60 -2.41
C ASN A 78 -0.63 9.64 -1.29
N LEU A 79 0.49 9.76 -0.59
CA LEU A 79 0.71 10.62 0.57
C LEU A 79 1.60 11.80 0.21
N ARG A 80 1.35 12.94 0.84
CA ARG A 80 2.25 14.09 0.76
C ARG A 80 3.09 14.22 2.02
N ALA A 81 4.40 14.29 1.85
CA ALA A 81 5.37 14.53 2.91
C ALA A 81 5.47 16.03 3.25
N ASN A 82 6.14 16.33 4.37
CA ASN A 82 6.30 17.69 4.89
C ASN A 82 7.12 18.61 3.96
N ASP A 83 8.01 18.02 3.17
CA ASP A 83 8.81 18.71 2.14
C ASP A 83 8.03 18.95 0.83
N GLY A 84 6.80 18.44 0.74
CA GLY A 84 5.95 18.51 -0.45
C GLY A 84 6.16 17.37 -1.45
N SER A 85 7.06 16.43 -1.17
CA SER A 85 7.24 15.22 -1.98
C SER A 85 6.02 14.29 -1.87
N HIS A 86 5.79 13.49 -2.91
CA HIS A 86 4.69 12.52 -2.95
C HIS A 86 5.22 11.09 -2.88
N TYR A 87 4.49 10.24 -2.17
CA TYR A 87 4.86 8.84 -1.97
C TYR A 87 3.67 7.91 -2.05
N GLU A 88 3.87 6.76 -2.66
CA GLU A 88 2.84 5.75 -2.87
C GLU A 88 3.05 4.62 -1.86
N VAL A 89 2.02 4.29 -1.08
CA VAL A 89 2.06 3.23 -0.06
C VAL A 89 0.85 2.31 -0.15
N SER A 90 0.99 1.06 0.25
CA SER A 90 -0.16 0.16 0.42
C SER A 90 -1.09 0.71 1.50
N SER A 91 -2.39 0.59 1.26
CA SER A 91 -3.45 0.93 2.22
C SER A 91 -3.33 0.14 3.53
N ASP A 92 -2.60 -0.97 3.58
CA ASP A 92 -2.38 -1.76 4.80
C ASP A 92 -1.43 -1.07 5.79
N LEU A 93 -0.61 -0.13 5.31
CA LEU A 93 0.36 0.59 6.15
C LEU A 93 -0.25 1.80 6.87
N VAL A 94 -1.48 2.17 6.51
CA VAL A 94 -2.13 3.40 6.98
C VAL A 94 -3.54 3.14 7.49
N GLU A 95 -4.01 4.03 8.35
CA GLU A 95 -5.39 4.08 8.83
C GLU A 95 -5.96 5.49 8.65
N PRO A 96 -7.29 5.65 8.53
CA PRO A 96 -7.89 6.98 8.53
C PRO A 96 -7.50 7.72 9.81
N ALA A 97 -6.99 8.96 9.69
CA ALA A 97 -6.62 9.76 10.86
C ALA A 97 -7.84 10.00 11.77
N PRO A 98 -7.70 10.08 13.11
CA PRO A 98 -8.82 10.39 14.01
C PRO A 98 -9.43 11.79 13.73
N ASP A 99 -10.68 12.01 14.19
CA ASP A 99 -11.39 13.30 13.99
C ASP A 99 -10.71 14.46 14.74
#